data_AF-A0A956SHZ2-F1
#
_entry.id   AF-A0A956SHZ2-F1
#
_cell.length_a   1.000
_cell.length_b   1.000
_cell.length_c   1.000
_cell.angle_alpha   90.00
_cell.angle_beta   90.00
_cell.angle_gamma   90.00
#
_symmetry.space_group_name_H-M   'P 1'
#
loop_
_entity.id
_entity.type
_entity.pdbx_description
1 polymer ?
#
loop_
_entity_poly.entity_id
_entity_poly.type
_entity_poly.pdbx_seq_one_letter_code
_entity_poly.pdbx_strand_id
1 'polypeptide(L)'
;MSIRKTVSLLVVALLVSGLAIVDDAYAKKKKETKTKVFDPRELCDRQYASGVEFKKNSRLIDAKDAFVTVIEACPDYRKAYVQLGNIELNLKNFPGAIENYEKALELDGTDMEAKEALGFAYQQSGRGEEAVDLFLGVLEDQPDRLSTVQYLAVAYEQEGKKPEAFMLYEKAYQSDQQIVGLEEKLTNLALELKQYEEAYAFTRRQVDRDSTNVDLKRKLAYFHLKAEDWEHAVDLYQKLVDQHGDDPGTLGDRELLAYSL
;
A
#
# COMPACT_ATOMS: atom_id res chain seq x y z
N MET A 1 13.60 94.57 0.25
CA MET A 1 12.52 93.69 -0.27
C MET A 1 13.10 92.48 -1.03
N SER A 2 14.02 91.69 -0.44
CA SER A 2 14.82 90.70 -1.20
C SER A 2 14.98 89.30 -0.56
N ILE A 3 14.41 89.04 0.61
CA ILE A 3 14.62 87.76 1.33
C ILE A 3 13.48 86.75 1.07
N ARG A 4 12.25 87.22 0.81
CA ARG A 4 11.09 86.33 0.60
C ARG A 4 11.09 85.60 -0.75
N LYS A 5 11.68 86.17 -1.81
CA LYS A 5 11.71 85.53 -3.13
C LYS A 5 12.75 84.40 -3.23
N THR A 6 13.90 84.55 -2.56
CA THR A 6 14.97 83.54 -2.53
C THR A 6 14.62 82.32 -1.69
N VAL A 7 13.94 82.50 -0.55
CA VAL A 7 13.47 81.37 0.27
C VAL A 7 12.39 80.56 -0.47
N SER A 8 11.50 81.20 -1.24
CA SER A 8 10.46 80.49 -1.99
C SER A 8 11.02 79.64 -3.14
N LEU A 9 12.06 80.10 -3.84
CA LEU A 9 12.69 79.32 -4.91
C LEU A 9 13.48 78.12 -4.39
N LEU A 10 14.17 78.27 -3.25
CA LEU A 10 14.94 77.18 -2.63
C LEU A 10 14.04 76.05 -2.10
N VAL A 11 12.88 76.39 -1.51
CA VAL A 11 11.91 75.39 -1.02
C VAL A 11 11.27 74.64 -2.19
N VAL A 12 10.92 75.33 -3.28
CA VAL A 12 10.37 74.68 -4.48
C VAL A 12 11.43 73.79 -5.15
N ALA A 13 12.69 74.24 -5.23
CA ALA A 13 13.77 73.42 -5.80
C ALA A 13 14.03 72.15 -4.98
N LEU A 14 14.02 72.23 -3.64
CA LEU A 14 14.20 71.07 -2.75
C LEU A 14 13.04 70.08 -2.85
N LEU A 15 11.80 70.58 -2.97
CA LEU A 15 10.62 69.72 -3.16
C LEU A 15 10.63 69.02 -4.52
N VAL A 16 11.01 69.71 -5.60
CA VAL A 16 11.12 69.12 -6.94
C VAL A 16 12.28 68.11 -7.00
N SER A 17 13.42 68.39 -6.36
CA SER A 17 14.51 67.42 -6.26
C SER A 17 14.14 66.21 -5.41
N GLY A 18 13.37 66.41 -4.33
CA GLY A 18 12.89 65.32 -3.49
C GLY A 18 11.93 64.39 -4.24
N LEU A 19 10.99 64.94 -5.00
CA LEU A 19 10.08 64.17 -5.87
C LEU A 19 10.82 63.38 -6.95
N ALA A 20 11.80 64.00 -7.61
CA ALA A 20 12.61 63.33 -8.63
C ALA A 20 13.49 62.19 -8.06
N ILE A 21 14.03 62.35 -6.85
CA ILE A 21 14.80 61.29 -6.16
C ILE A 21 13.89 60.13 -5.72
N VAL A 22 12.67 60.43 -5.29
CA VAL A 22 11.69 59.40 -4.91
C VAL A 22 11.22 58.62 -6.13
N ASP A 23 10.97 59.28 -7.26
CA ASP A 23 10.58 58.63 -8.52
C ASP A 23 11.72 57.76 -9.09
N ASP A 24 12.97 58.21 -9.00
CA ASP A 24 14.13 57.43 -9.45
C ASP A 24 14.40 56.23 -8.51
N ALA A 25 14.23 56.39 -7.19
CA ALA A 25 14.31 55.29 -6.22
C ALA A 25 13.16 54.28 -6.38
N TYR A 26 11.94 54.73 -6.68
CA TYR A 26 10.80 53.86 -6.98
C TYR A 26 11.01 53.11 -8.30
N ALA A 27 11.52 53.78 -9.34
CA ALA A 27 11.85 53.18 -10.62
C ALA A 27 13.01 52.19 -10.51
N LYS A 28 14.01 52.46 -9.68
CA LYS A 28 15.15 51.57 -9.40
C LYS A 28 14.74 50.35 -8.59
N LYS A 29 13.87 50.51 -7.57
CA LYS A 29 13.29 49.39 -6.80
C LYS A 29 12.38 48.50 -7.66
N LYS A 30 11.66 49.08 -8.62
CA LYS A 30 10.84 48.36 -9.62
C LYS A 30 11.70 47.65 -10.68
N LYS A 31 12.90 48.18 -11.00
CA LYS A 31 13.90 47.54 -11.88
C LYS A 31 14.74 46.45 -11.16
N GLU A 32 14.92 46.53 -9.84
CA GLU A 32 15.66 45.55 -9.04
C GLU A 32 14.83 44.34 -8.60
N THR A 33 13.49 44.41 -8.69
CA THR A 33 12.70 43.20 -8.93
C THR A 33 12.98 42.73 -10.36
N LYS A 34 14.16 42.13 -10.57
CA LYS A 34 14.31 41.06 -11.54
C LYS A 34 13.18 40.11 -11.20
N THR A 35 12.13 40.10 -12.01
CA THR A 35 11.11 39.06 -12.01
C THR A 35 11.93 37.77 -12.05
N LYS A 36 12.05 37.10 -10.91
CA LYS A 36 12.68 35.79 -10.82
C LYS A 36 11.76 34.95 -11.69
N VAL A 37 12.13 34.78 -12.96
CA VAL A 37 11.40 33.92 -13.89
C VAL A 37 11.52 32.57 -13.24
N PHE A 38 10.48 32.21 -12.49
CA PHE A 38 10.42 30.96 -11.79
C PHE A 38 10.38 29.92 -12.89
N ASP A 39 11.35 29.01 -12.89
CA ASP A 39 11.21 27.79 -13.68
C ASP A 39 9.88 27.17 -13.25
N PRO A 40 8.91 26.95 -14.16
CA PRO A 40 7.64 26.30 -13.83
C PRO A 40 7.86 25.02 -13.03
N ARG A 41 8.96 24.31 -13.28
CA ARG A 41 9.34 23.11 -12.55
C ARG A 41 9.74 23.39 -11.09
N GLU A 42 10.48 24.46 -10.80
CA GLU A 42 10.83 24.87 -9.43
C GLU A 42 9.57 25.26 -8.62
N LEU A 43 8.56 25.83 -9.29
CA LEU A 43 7.26 26.13 -8.66
C LEU A 43 6.50 24.83 -8.34
N CYS A 44 6.44 23.91 -9.30
CA CYS A 44 5.83 22.59 -9.12
C CYS A 44 6.52 21.76 -8.03
N ASP A 45 7.85 21.78 -7.95
CA ASP A 45 8.63 21.10 -6.89
C ASP A 45 8.25 21.63 -5.50
N ARG A 46 8.12 22.96 -5.36
CA ARG A 46 7.71 23.58 -4.08
C ARG A 46 6.28 23.19 -3.72
N GLN A 47 5.36 23.27 -4.67
CA GLN A 47 3.96 22.94 -4.43
C GLN A 47 3.80 21.45 -4.09
N TYR A 48 4.57 20.58 -4.76
CA TYR A 48 4.66 19.16 -4.43
C TYR A 48 5.15 18.94 -3.00
N ALA A 49 6.20 19.66 -2.57
CA ALA A 49 6.69 19.58 -1.20
C ALA A 49 5.62 19.98 -0.15
N SER A 50 4.81 21.00 -0.46
CA SER A 50 3.65 21.38 0.37
C SER A 50 2.61 20.26 0.46
N GLY A 51 2.26 19.63 -0.67
CA GLY A 51 1.35 18.49 -0.70
C GLY A 51 1.85 17.29 0.14
N VAL A 52 3.16 17.01 0.06
CA VAL A 52 3.80 15.98 0.89
C VAL A 52 3.70 16.32 2.37
N GLU A 53 3.84 17.58 2.75
CA GLU A 53 3.72 18.03 4.14
C GLU A 53 2.28 17.90 4.66
N PHE A 54 1.27 18.27 3.86
CA PHE A 54 -0.13 18.02 4.23
C PHE A 54 -0.41 16.53 4.45
N LYS A 55 0.12 15.65 3.58
CA LYS A 55 -0.02 14.20 3.72
C LYS A 55 0.59 13.69 5.01
N LYS A 56 1.80 14.14 5.38
CA LYS A 56 2.46 13.78 6.64
C LYS A 56 1.64 14.18 7.87
N ASN A 57 0.94 15.30 7.79
CA ASN A 57 0.05 15.78 8.85
C ASN A 57 -1.38 15.20 8.76
N SER A 58 -1.58 14.12 8.00
CA SER A 58 -2.88 13.45 7.77
C SER A 58 -3.98 14.36 7.20
N ARG A 59 -3.61 15.49 6.60
CA ARG A 59 -4.51 16.43 5.94
C ARG A 59 -4.71 16.02 4.48
N LEU A 60 -5.40 14.89 4.27
CA LEU A 60 -5.51 14.26 2.96
C LEU A 60 -6.20 15.12 1.90
N ILE A 61 -7.21 15.92 2.28
CA ILE A 61 -7.92 16.82 1.35
C ILE A 61 -7.00 17.96 0.89
N ASP A 62 -6.31 18.63 1.82
CA ASP A 62 -5.34 19.67 1.47
C ASP A 62 -4.17 19.13 0.63
N ALA A 63 -3.72 17.91 0.93
CA ALA A 63 -2.69 17.23 0.14
C ALA A 63 -3.17 16.97 -1.29
N LYS A 64 -4.42 16.49 -1.44
CA LYS A 64 -5.04 16.27 -2.76
C LYS A 64 -5.08 17.56 -3.56
N ASP A 65 -5.62 18.64 -3.00
CA ASP A 65 -5.73 19.94 -3.68
C ASP A 65 -4.34 20.48 -4.09
N ALA A 66 -3.34 20.30 -3.22
CA ALA A 66 -1.97 20.70 -3.52
C ALA A 66 -1.39 19.90 -4.70
N PHE A 67 -1.60 18.59 -4.77
CA PHE A 67 -1.13 17.77 -5.89
C PHE A 67 -1.93 18.01 -7.18
N VAL A 68 -3.24 18.30 -7.10
CA VAL A 68 -4.04 18.74 -8.26
C VAL A 68 -3.44 20.02 -8.86
N THR A 69 -3.12 21.00 -8.00
CA THR A 69 -2.46 22.24 -8.44
C THR A 69 -1.11 21.95 -9.14
N VAL A 70 -0.37 20.92 -8.69
CA VAL A 70 0.89 20.53 -9.34
C VAL A 70 0.64 19.98 -10.73
N ILE A 71 -0.32 19.08 -10.93
CA ILE A 71 -0.56 18.47 -12.26
C ILE A 71 -1.20 19.46 -13.25
N GLU A 72 -1.95 20.46 -12.76
CA GLU A 72 -2.46 21.55 -13.60
C GLU A 72 -1.33 22.45 -14.13
N ALA A 73 -0.32 22.70 -13.30
CA ALA A 73 0.84 23.51 -13.67
C ALA A 73 1.91 22.72 -14.45
N CYS A 74 2.09 21.44 -14.11
CA CYS A 74 3.08 20.53 -14.68
C CYS A 74 2.44 19.16 -14.95
N PRO A 75 1.77 18.98 -16.12
CA PRO A 75 1.05 17.73 -16.45
C PRO A 75 1.96 16.50 -16.65
N ASP A 76 3.28 16.69 -16.74
CA ASP A 76 4.27 15.62 -16.83
C ASP A 76 4.89 15.27 -15.46
N TYR A 77 4.39 15.87 -14.37
CA TYR A 77 4.91 15.66 -13.02
C TYR A 77 4.42 14.34 -12.42
N ARG A 78 4.98 13.22 -12.91
CA ARG A 78 4.63 11.84 -12.52
C ARG A 78 4.43 11.64 -11.02
N LYS A 79 5.33 12.16 -10.19
CA LYS A 79 5.28 11.98 -8.72
C LYS A 79 3.96 12.50 -8.13
N ALA A 80 3.37 13.56 -8.67
CA ALA A 80 2.11 14.10 -8.19
C ALA A 80 0.94 13.15 -8.48
N TYR A 81 0.91 12.53 -9.66
CA TYR A 81 -0.05 11.48 -10.00
C TYR A 81 0.06 10.27 -9.05
N VAL A 82 1.28 9.79 -8.76
CA VAL A 82 1.47 8.70 -7.77
C VAL A 82 0.94 9.10 -6.39
N GLN A 83 1.18 10.34 -5.94
CA GLN A 83 0.65 10.80 -4.65
C GLN A 83 -0.88 10.93 -4.65
N LEU A 84 -1.48 11.43 -5.73
CA LEU A 84 -2.94 11.48 -5.88
C LEU A 84 -3.54 10.08 -5.87
N GLY A 85 -2.96 9.13 -6.62
CA GLY A 85 -3.38 7.73 -6.61
C GLY A 85 -3.38 7.13 -5.20
N ASN A 86 -2.31 7.37 -4.43
CA ASN A 86 -2.22 6.92 -3.04
C ASN A 86 -3.29 7.54 -2.13
N ILE A 87 -3.59 8.84 -2.32
CA ILE A 87 -4.63 9.53 -1.55
C ILE A 87 -6.02 8.97 -1.91
N GLU A 88 -6.33 8.82 -3.19
CA GLU A 88 -7.61 8.29 -3.65
C GLU A 88 -7.81 6.84 -3.18
N LEU A 89 -6.75 6.03 -3.19
CA LEU A 89 -6.76 4.68 -2.65
C LEU A 89 -7.09 4.67 -1.15
N ASN A 90 -6.48 5.55 -0.37
CA ASN A 90 -6.78 5.71 1.07
C ASN A 90 -8.22 6.17 1.31
N LEU A 91 -8.77 6.98 0.40
CA LEU A 91 -10.17 7.42 0.42
C LEU A 91 -11.13 6.36 -0.14
N LYS A 92 -10.63 5.18 -0.54
CA LYS A 92 -11.39 4.11 -1.21
C LYS A 92 -12.05 4.52 -2.53
N ASN A 93 -11.57 5.60 -3.14
CA ASN A 93 -11.96 6.01 -4.48
C ASN A 93 -11.10 5.26 -5.51
N PHE A 94 -11.37 3.97 -5.68
CA PHE A 94 -10.58 3.12 -6.58
C PHE A 94 -10.53 3.60 -8.03
N PRO A 95 -11.63 4.09 -8.64
CA PRO A 95 -11.57 4.63 -10.00
C PRO A 95 -10.60 5.81 -10.15
N GLY A 96 -10.63 6.76 -9.20
CA GLY A 96 -9.68 7.88 -9.20
C GLY A 96 -8.25 7.45 -8.93
N ALA A 97 -8.04 6.43 -8.09
CA ALA A 97 -6.72 5.87 -7.85
C ALA A 97 -6.13 5.24 -9.12
N ILE A 98 -6.94 4.43 -9.81
CA ILE A 98 -6.60 3.78 -11.07
C ILE A 98 -6.19 4.82 -12.12
N GLU A 99 -7.02 5.83 -12.38
CA GLU A 99 -6.74 6.86 -13.39
C GLU A 99 -5.41 7.57 -13.12
N ASN A 100 -5.14 7.91 -11.86
CA ASN A 100 -3.89 8.57 -11.48
C ASN A 100 -2.67 7.65 -11.62
N TYR A 101 -2.76 6.37 -11.23
CA TYR A 101 -1.65 5.45 -11.39
C TYR A 101 -1.39 5.09 -12.86
N GLU A 102 -2.43 4.88 -13.67
CA GLU A 102 -2.31 4.71 -15.11
C GLU A 102 -1.59 5.92 -15.73
N LYS A 103 -1.99 7.14 -15.34
CA LYS A 103 -1.32 8.35 -15.84
C LYS A 103 0.14 8.45 -15.41
N ALA A 104 0.47 8.03 -14.19
CA ALA A 104 1.85 7.98 -13.73
C ALA A 104 2.68 6.97 -14.57
N LEU A 105 2.11 5.80 -14.87
CA LEU A 105 2.77 4.75 -15.65
C LEU A 105 2.88 5.09 -17.15
N GLU A 106 1.97 5.91 -17.69
CA GLU A 106 2.12 6.50 -19.03
C GLU A 106 3.37 7.39 -19.12
N LEU A 107 3.67 8.15 -18.06
CA LEU A 107 4.84 9.02 -17.99
C LEU A 107 6.13 8.24 -17.71
N ASP A 108 6.05 7.14 -16.96
CA ASP A 108 7.16 6.27 -16.59
C ASP A 108 6.68 4.85 -16.29
N GLY A 109 6.73 3.98 -17.30
CA GLY A 109 6.29 2.60 -17.19
C GLY A 109 7.20 1.68 -16.36
N THR A 110 8.27 2.21 -15.75
CA THR A 110 9.24 1.43 -14.96
C THR A 110 9.03 1.53 -13.45
N ASP A 111 8.06 2.34 -13.00
CA ASP A 111 7.75 2.54 -11.59
C ASP A 111 7.01 1.31 -11.01
N MET A 112 7.77 0.37 -10.45
CA MET A 112 7.23 -0.87 -9.88
C MET A 112 6.33 -0.63 -8.67
N GLU A 113 6.56 0.44 -7.91
CA GLU A 113 5.68 0.81 -6.79
C GLU A 113 4.33 1.28 -7.30
N ALA A 114 4.31 2.08 -8.38
CA ALA A 114 3.08 2.50 -9.03
C ALA A 114 2.34 1.32 -9.71
N LYS A 115 3.05 0.37 -10.33
CA LYS A 115 2.43 -0.87 -10.88
C LYS A 115 1.78 -1.72 -9.79
N GLU A 116 2.47 -1.96 -8.68
CA GLU A 116 1.93 -2.71 -7.54
C GLU A 116 0.70 -1.99 -6.95
N ALA A 117 0.77 -0.67 -6.79
CA ALA A 117 -0.34 0.12 -6.27
C ALA A 117 -1.55 0.15 -7.22
N LEU A 118 -1.33 0.20 -8.54
CA LEU A 118 -2.40 0.06 -9.54
C LEU A 118 -3.03 -1.34 -9.49
N GLY A 119 -2.22 -2.40 -9.43
CA GLY A 119 -2.71 -3.77 -9.28
C GLY A 119 -3.56 -3.93 -8.03
N PHE A 120 -3.12 -3.36 -6.90
CA PHE A 120 -3.91 -3.35 -5.68
C PHE A 120 -5.23 -2.57 -5.85
N ALA A 121 -5.22 -1.42 -6.51
CA ALA A 121 -6.44 -0.65 -6.80
C ALA A 121 -7.41 -1.44 -7.68
N TYR A 122 -6.94 -2.15 -8.72
CA TYR A 122 -7.75 -3.06 -9.52
C TYR A 122 -8.36 -4.17 -8.66
N GLN A 123 -7.53 -4.84 -7.86
CA GLN A 123 -7.97 -5.89 -6.94
C GLN A 123 -9.12 -5.42 -6.02
N GLN A 124 -8.96 -4.25 -5.38
CA GLN A 124 -10.00 -3.70 -4.50
C GLN A 124 -11.26 -3.26 -5.25
N SER A 125 -11.17 -2.98 -6.55
CA SER A 125 -12.30 -2.65 -7.41
C SER A 125 -13.00 -3.88 -8.03
N GLY A 126 -12.58 -5.10 -7.69
CA GLY A 126 -13.12 -6.34 -8.26
C GLY A 126 -12.60 -6.68 -9.66
N ARG A 127 -11.49 -6.05 -10.07
CA ARG A 127 -10.80 -6.22 -11.35
C ARG A 127 -9.58 -7.13 -11.16
N GLY A 128 -9.83 -8.38 -10.74
CA GLY A 128 -8.77 -9.29 -10.29
C GLY A 128 -7.85 -9.77 -11.42
N GLU A 129 -8.37 -9.97 -12.63
CA GLU A 129 -7.56 -10.34 -13.79
C GLU A 129 -6.53 -9.26 -14.14
N GLU A 130 -6.92 -7.98 -14.18
CA GLU A 130 -5.98 -6.89 -14.46
C GLU A 130 -4.95 -6.70 -13.33
N ALA A 131 -5.34 -7.00 -12.09
CA ALA A 131 -4.42 -7.00 -10.96
C ALA A 131 -3.35 -8.11 -11.10
N VAL A 132 -3.76 -9.32 -11.50
CA VAL A 132 -2.87 -10.45 -11.75
C VAL A 132 -1.81 -10.09 -12.79
N ASP A 133 -2.22 -9.53 -13.93
CA ASP A 133 -1.30 -9.16 -15.01
C ASP A 133 -0.24 -8.15 -14.55
N LEU A 134 -0.65 -7.14 -13.77
CA LEU A 134 0.27 -6.15 -13.21
C LEU A 134 1.24 -6.76 -12.20
N PHE A 135 0.76 -7.60 -11.30
CA PHE A 135 1.63 -8.23 -10.30
C PHE A 135 2.62 -9.21 -10.93
N LEU A 136 2.19 -9.98 -11.94
CA LEU A 136 3.09 -10.83 -12.72
C LEU A 136 4.19 -10.01 -13.40
N GLY A 137 3.82 -8.90 -14.04
CA GLY A 137 4.81 -8.00 -14.65
C GLY A 137 5.79 -7.39 -13.65
N VAL A 138 5.36 -7.10 -12.42
CA VAL A 138 6.29 -6.66 -11.35
C VAL A 138 7.23 -7.80 -10.92
N LEU A 139 6.73 -9.04 -10.84
CA LEU A 139 7.53 -10.21 -10.46
C LEU A 139 8.47 -10.70 -11.57
N GLU A 140 8.21 -10.38 -12.84
CA GLU A 140 9.18 -10.62 -13.92
C GLU A 140 10.48 -9.83 -13.69
N ASP A 141 10.37 -8.59 -13.21
CA ASP A 141 11.50 -7.71 -12.92
C ASP A 141 12.06 -7.89 -11.49
N GLN A 142 11.19 -8.16 -10.52
CA GLN A 142 11.54 -8.33 -9.09
C GLN A 142 10.95 -9.64 -8.52
N PRO A 143 11.52 -10.81 -8.86
CA PRO A 143 10.94 -12.12 -8.55
C PRO A 143 10.75 -12.44 -7.06
N ASP A 144 11.48 -11.73 -6.20
CA ASP A 144 11.55 -11.96 -4.75
C ASP A 144 10.83 -10.85 -3.96
N ARG A 145 10.08 -9.96 -4.62
CA ARG A 145 9.30 -8.92 -3.94
C ARG A 145 8.11 -9.52 -3.20
N LEU A 146 8.31 -9.84 -1.92
CA LEU A 146 7.33 -10.52 -1.07
C LEU A 146 5.96 -9.83 -1.02
N SER A 147 5.91 -8.49 -1.02
CA SER A 147 4.64 -7.74 -1.05
C SER A 147 3.82 -8.08 -2.29
N THR A 148 4.45 -8.11 -3.46
CA THR A 148 3.80 -8.43 -4.73
C THR A 148 3.34 -9.88 -4.78
N VAL A 149 4.16 -10.82 -4.27
CA VAL A 149 3.76 -12.24 -4.17
C VAL A 149 2.49 -12.39 -3.34
N GLN A 150 2.40 -11.69 -2.21
CA GLN A 150 1.20 -11.69 -1.37
C GLN A 150 -0.02 -11.12 -2.12
N TYR A 151 0.13 -9.99 -2.80
CA TYR A 151 -0.97 -9.39 -3.55
C TYR A 151 -1.46 -10.28 -4.69
N LEU A 152 -0.54 -10.90 -5.45
CA LEU A 152 -0.87 -11.83 -6.52
C LEU A 152 -1.61 -13.07 -6.00
N ALA A 153 -1.16 -13.64 -4.88
CA ALA A 153 -1.82 -14.79 -4.28
C ALA A 153 -3.25 -14.45 -3.82
N VAL A 154 -3.48 -13.28 -3.20
CA VAL A 154 -4.84 -12.83 -2.87
C VAL A 154 -5.68 -12.61 -4.13
N ALA A 155 -5.10 -12.08 -5.21
CA ALA A 155 -5.81 -11.87 -6.47
C ALA A 155 -6.24 -13.21 -7.07
N TYR A 156 -5.37 -14.22 -7.07
CA TYR A 156 -5.73 -15.57 -7.48
C TYR A 156 -6.83 -16.19 -6.64
N GLU A 157 -6.85 -15.99 -5.32
CA GLU A 157 -7.96 -16.47 -4.49
C GLU A 157 -9.29 -15.82 -4.85
N GLN A 158 -9.31 -14.52 -5.11
CA GLN A 158 -10.52 -13.78 -5.53
C GLN A 158 -11.05 -14.29 -6.87
N GLU A 159 -10.16 -14.66 -7.78
CA GLU A 159 -10.49 -15.28 -9.07
C GLU A 159 -10.78 -16.79 -8.97
N GLY A 160 -10.74 -17.38 -7.77
CA GLY A 160 -10.97 -18.81 -7.55
C GLY A 160 -9.82 -19.73 -7.98
N LYS A 161 -8.67 -19.16 -8.38
CA LYS A 161 -7.42 -19.84 -8.78
C LYS A 161 -6.61 -20.26 -7.53
N LYS A 162 -7.26 -21.02 -6.65
CA LYS A 162 -6.71 -21.43 -5.35
C LYS A 162 -5.42 -22.26 -5.44
N PRO A 163 -5.25 -23.20 -6.40
CA PRO A 163 -3.99 -23.93 -6.55
C PRO A 163 -2.80 -23.00 -6.84
N GLU A 164 -2.98 -22.00 -7.71
CA GLU A 164 -1.96 -21.03 -8.06
C GLU A 164 -1.62 -20.11 -6.87
N ALA A 165 -2.64 -19.69 -6.12
CA ALA A 165 -2.44 -18.94 -4.87
C ALA A 165 -1.63 -19.75 -3.85
N PHE A 166 -1.95 -21.04 -3.68
CA PHE A 166 -1.22 -21.93 -2.76
C PHE A 166 0.26 -22.02 -3.12
N MET A 167 0.59 -22.25 -4.40
CA MET A 167 1.98 -22.32 -4.86
C MET A 167 2.77 -21.02 -4.57
N LEU A 168 2.15 -19.86 -4.76
CA LEU A 168 2.80 -18.58 -4.48
C LEU A 168 3.04 -18.36 -2.99
N TYR A 169 2.03 -18.65 -2.16
CA TYR A 169 2.17 -18.57 -0.72
C TYR A 169 3.21 -19.55 -0.18
N GLU A 170 3.30 -20.75 -0.75
CA GLU A 170 4.30 -21.74 -0.36
C GLU A 170 5.71 -21.24 -0.70
N LYS A 171 5.91 -20.70 -1.91
CA LYS A 171 7.18 -20.09 -2.31
C LYS A 171 7.56 -18.94 -1.37
N ALA A 172 6.62 -18.05 -1.04
CA ALA A 172 6.85 -16.95 -0.11
C ALA A 172 7.25 -17.46 1.28
N TYR A 173 6.57 -18.49 1.77
CA TYR A 173 6.86 -19.13 3.05
C TYR A 173 8.23 -19.82 3.08
N GLN A 174 8.64 -20.46 1.98
CA GLN A 174 9.98 -21.05 1.87
C GLN A 174 11.08 -19.98 1.90
N SER A 175 10.81 -18.78 1.37
CA SER A 175 11.74 -17.65 1.41
C SER A 175 11.81 -16.99 2.79
N ASP A 176 10.66 -16.77 3.43
CA ASP A 176 10.56 -16.19 4.76
C ASP A 176 9.46 -16.87 5.58
N GLN A 177 9.89 -17.70 6.53
CA GLN A 177 9.00 -18.45 7.42
C GLN A 177 8.41 -17.59 8.55
N GLN A 178 8.84 -16.34 8.71
CA GLN A 178 8.36 -15.44 9.76
C GLN A 178 7.16 -14.59 9.33
N ILE A 179 6.66 -14.76 8.10
CA ILE A 179 5.46 -14.06 7.63
C ILE A 179 4.26 -14.49 8.48
N VAL A 180 3.79 -13.57 9.33
CA VAL A 180 2.68 -13.80 10.27
C VAL A 180 1.41 -14.16 9.50
N GLY A 181 0.72 -15.20 9.95
CA GLY A 181 -0.56 -15.66 9.39
C GLY A 181 -0.45 -16.48 8.09
N LEU A 182 0.73 -16.57 7.47
CA LEU A 182 0.90 -17.28 6.20
C LEU A 182 0.74 -18.81 6.35
N GLU A 183 1.19 -19.39 7.46
CA GLU A 183 1.01 -20.83 7.72
C GLU A 183 -0.46 -21.21 7.91
N GLU A 184 -1.24 -20.37 8.59
CA GLU A 184 -2.68 -20.58 8.74
C GLU A 184 -3.37 -20.48 7.38
N LYS A 185 -2.99 -19.48 6.58
CA LYS A 185 -3.48 -19.31 5.21
C LYS A 185 -3.19 -20.53 4.34
N LEU A 186 -1.96 -21.03 4.35
CA LEU A 186 -1.54 -22.24 3.63
C LEU A 186 -2.28 -23.48 4.12
N THR A 187 -2.47 -23.63 5.43
CA THR A 187 -3.23 -24.74 6.02
C THR A 187 -4.68 -24.73 5.50
N ASN A 188 -5.33 -23.57 5.51
CA ASN A 188 -6.73 -23.44 5.08
C ASN A 188 -6.87 -23.68 3.57
N LEU A 189 -5.97 -23.13 2.75
CA LEU A 189 -5.97 -23.37 1.31
C LEU A 189 -5.71 -24.85 0.99
N ALA A 190 -4.73 -25.49 1.64
CA ALA A 190 -4.47 -26.91 1.48
C ALA A 190 -5.72 -27.74 1.83
N LEU A 191 -6.41 -27.40 2.92
CA LEU A 191 -7.65 -28.07 3.29
C LEU A 191 -8.75 -27.93 2.21
N GLU A 192 -8.96 -26.73 1.69
CA GLU A 192 -9.93 -26.48 0.62
C GLU A 192 -9.59 -27.22 -0.68
N LEU A 193 -8.30 -27.37 -0.96
CA LEU A 193 -7.76 -28.14 -2.09
C LEU A 193 -7.70 -29.65 -1.81
N LYS A 194 -8.09 -30.11 -0.62
CA LYS A 194 -8.00 -31.50 -0.14
C LYS A 194 -6.57 -32.07 -0.13
N GLN A 195 -5.60 -31.18 -0.02
CA GLN A 195 -4.18 -31.44 0.18
C GLN A 195 -3.92 -31.68 1.68
N TYR A 196 -4.38 -32.82 2.19
CA TYR A 196 -4.41 -33.09 3.63
C TYR A 196 -3.02 -33.27 4.24
N GLU A 197 -2.07 -33.82 3.49
CA GLU A 197 -0.67 -33.97 3.90
C GLU A 197 0.01 -32.62 4.12
N GLU A 198 -0.21 -31.69 3.20
CA GLU A 198 0.31 -30.33 3.27
C GLU A 198 -0.33 -29.58 4.45
N ALA A 199 -1.66 -29.68 4.61
CA ALA A 199 -2.38 -29.10 5.76
C ALA A 199 -1.85 -29.65 7.09
N TYR A 200 -1.58 -30.96 7.16
CA TYR A 200 -0.96 -31.59 8.31
C TYR A 200 0.44 -31.03 8.58
N ALA A 201 1.30 -30.94 7.56
CA ALA A 201 2.68 -30.46 7.70
C ALA A 201 2.77 -29.01 8.21
N PHE A 202 1.90 -28.11 7.76
CA PHE A 202 1.83 -26.74 8.28
C PHE A 202 1.29 -26.68 9.70
N THR A 203 0.24 -27.46 10.00
CA THR A 203 -0.37 -27.46 11.33
C THR A 203 0.54 -28.09 12.38
N ARG A 204 1.33 -29.09 11.99
CA ARG A 204 2.27 -29.77 12.89
C ARG A 204 3.32 -28.78 13.39
N ARG A 205 3.86 -27.95 12.49
CA ARG A 205 4.78 -26.87 12.85
C ARG A 205 4.15 -25.85 13.80
N GLN A 206 2.87 -25.53 13.64
CA GLN A 206 2.16 -24.65 14.57
C GLN A 206 2.05 -25.28 15.97
N VAL A 207 1.73 -26.59 16.06
CA VAL A 207 1.71 -27.33 17.33
C VAL A 207 3.10 -27.45 17.96
N ASP A 208 4.16 -27.61 17.16
CA ASP A 208 5.53 -27.64 17.68
C ASP A 208 5.93 -26.31 18.35
N ARG A 209 5.37 -25.18 17.88
CA ARG A 209 5.56 -23.85 18.51
C ARG A 209 4.65 -23.61 19.71
N ASP A 210 3.41 -24.08 19.64
CA ASP A 210 2.44 -24.01 20.74
C ASP A 210 1.82 -25.39 21.00
N SER A 211 2.53 -26.18 21.81
CA SER A 211 2.11 -27.53 22.16
C SER A 211 0.93 -27.56 23.14
N THR A 212 0.47 -26.41 23.63
CA THR A 212 -0.66 -26.30 24.57
C THR A 212 -1.98 -26.04 23.87
N ASN A 213 -1.94 -25.64 22.59
CA ASN A 213 -3.13 -25.36 21.80
C ASN A 213 -3.88 -26.64 21.40
N VAL A 214 -4.97 -26.92 22.12
CA VAL A 214 -5.82 -28.11 21.91
C VAL A 214 -6.50 -28.07 20.54
N ASP A 215 -6.90 -26.89 20.05
CA ASP A 215 -7.56 -26.75 18.76
C ASP A 215 -6.64 -27.10 17.59
N LEU A 216 -5.36 -26.73 17.66
CA LEU A 216 -4.38 -27.12 16.64
C LEU A 216 -4.14 -28.63 16.64
N LYS A 217 -4.09 -29.28 17.80
CA LYS A 217 -3.99 -30.74 17.89
C LYS A 217 -5.24 -31.44 17.34
N ARG A 218 -6.42 -30.87 17.59
CA ARG A 218 -7.68 -31.36 17.01
C ARG A 218 -7.70 -31.22 15.50
N LYS A 219 -7.20 -30.11 14.95
CA LYS A 219 -7.00 -29.93 13.50
C LYS A 219 -6.06 -30.99 12.92
N LEU A 220 -4.95 -31.33 13.60
CA LEU A 220 -4.07 -32.42 13.15
C LEU A 220 -4.78 -33.77 13.07
N ALA A 221 -5.53 -34.14 14.11
CA ALA A 221 -6.30 -35.38 14.14
C ALA A 221 -7.33 -35.40 12.98
N TYR A 222 -7.97 -34.27 12.73
CA TYR A 222 -8.92 -34.11 11.63
C TYR A 222 -8.28 -34.25 10.25
N PHE A 223 -7.05 -33.75 10.05
CA PHE A 223 -6.35 -33.90 8.77
C PHE A 223 -5.96 -35.36 8.49
N HIS A 224 -5.48 -36.09 9.49
CA HIS A 224 -5.25 -37.53 9.38
C HIS A 224 -6.54 -38.29 9.04
N LEU A 225 -7.65 -37.96 9.71
CA LEU A 225 -8.95 -38.54 9.42
C LEU A 225 -9.36 -38.31 7.95
N LYS A 226 -9.14 -37.10 7.42
CA LYS A 226 -9.46 -36.75 6.03
C LYS A 226 -8.49 -37.35 5.02
N ALA A 227 -7.26 -37.61 5.42
CA ALA A 227 -6.26 -38.34 4.63
C ALA A 227 -6.48 -39.86 4.64
N GLU A 228 -7.50 -40.36 5.36
CA GLU A 228 -7.74 -41.79 5.61
C GLU A 228 -6.60 -42.48 6.37
N ASP A 229 -5.79 -41.71 7.11
CA ASP A 229 -4.79 -42.19 8.06
C ASP A 229 -5.44 -42.46 9.42
N TRP A 230 -6.24 -43.52 9.46
CA TRP A 230 -7.06 -43.89 10.62
C TRP A 230 -6.21 -44.16 11.87
N GLU A 231 -5.02 -44.75 11.70
CA GLU A 231 -4.12 -45.09 12.81
C GLU A 231 -3.70 -43.84 13.58
N HIS A 232 -3.19 -42.82 12.87
CA HIS A 232 -2.76 -41.58 13.51
C HIS A 232 -3.94 -40.72 13.96
N ALA A 233 -5.06 -40.75 13.23
CA ALA A 233 -6.28 -40.03 13.64
C ALA A 233 -6.81 -40.55 15.00
N VAL A 234 -6.94 -41.87 15.14
CA VAL A 234 -7.42 -42.53 16.37
C VAL A 234 -6.49 -42.23 17.54
N ASP A 235 -5.18 -42.37 17.35
CA ASP A 235 -4.19 -42.10 18.40
C ASP A 235 -4.27 -40.65 18.92
N LEU A 236 -4.40 -39.67 18.01
CA LEU A 236 -4.51 -38.27 18.40
C LEU A 236 -5.84 -37.94 19.07
N TYR A 237 -6.98 -38.44 18.56
CA TYR A 237 -8.27 -38.22 19.20
C TYR A 237 -8.34 -38.87 20.58
N GLN A 238 -7.81 -40.09 20.74
CA GLN A 238 -7.74 -40.73 22.06
C GLN A 238 -6.92 -39.90 23.05
N LYS A 239 -5.73 -39.43 22.63
CA LYS A 239 -4.89 -38.55 23.47
C LYS A 239 -5.61 -37.26 23.88
N LEU A 240 -6.38 -36.65 22.96
CA LEU A 240 -7.18 -35.46 23.25
C LEU A 240 -8.26 -35.76 24.29
N VAL A 241 -8.99 -36.88 24.13
CA VAL A 241 -10.03 -37.30 25.09
C VAL A 241 -9.46 -37.60 26.46
N ASP A 242 -8.31 -38.27 26.53
CA ASP A 242 -7.65 -38.64 27.80
C ASP A 242 -7.11 -37.42 28.56
N GLN A 243 -6.55 -36.45 27.82
CA GLN A 243 -5.91 -35.26 28.40
C GLN A 243 -6.89 -34.12 28.68
N HIS A 244 -7.97 -34.03 27.88
CA HIS A 244 -8.91 -32.91 27.88
C HIS A 244 -10.36 -33.40 27.95
N GLY A 245 -10.63 -34.44 28.74
CA GLY A 245 -11.95 -35.06 28.91
C GLY A 245 -13.11 -34.11 29.24
N ASP A 246 -12.79 -32.99 29.89
CA ASP A 246 -13.75 -31.95 30.32
C ASP A 246 -13.90 -30.79 29.32
N ASP A 247 -13.09 -30.74 28.24
CA ASP A 247 -13.17 -29.71 27.19
C ASP A 247 -14.45 -29.91 26.35
N PRO A 248 -15.23 -28.85 26.04
CA PRO A 248 -16.45 -28.96 25.26
C PRO A 248 -16.27 -29.59 23.87
N GLY A 249 -15.09 -29.43 23.25
CA GLY A 249 -14.78 -30.02 21.94
C GLY A 249 -14.59 -31.54 21.98
N THR A 250 -14.35 -32.11 23.16
CA THR A 250 -14.06 -33.53 23.36
C THR A 250 -15.24 -34.46 23.06
N LEU A 251 -16.48 -33.94 23.08
CA LEU A 251 -17.65 -34.68 22.59
C LEU A 251 -17.53 -34.99 21.09
N GLY A 252 -17.13 -34.01 20.28
CA GLY A 252 -16.88 -34.20 18.85
C GLY A 252 -15.69 -35.13 18.61
N ASP A 253 -14.65 -35.02 19.43
CA ASP A 253 -13.47 -35.91 19.34
C ASP A 253 -13.85 -37.38 19.62
N ARG A 254 -14.76 -37.64 20.59
CA ARG A 254 -15.29 -38.99 20.89
C ARG A 254 -16.15 -39.54 19.76
N GLU A 255 -16.97 -38.70 19.13
CA GLU A 255 -17.78 -39.12 17.97
C GLU A 255 -16.87 -39.51 16.81
N LEU A 256 -15.86 -38.70 16.49
CA LEU A 256 -14.91 -38.98 15.41
C LEU A 256 -14.04 -40.20 15.69
N LEU A 257 -13.65 -40.42 16.95
CA LEU A 257 -12.99 -41.65 17.40
C LEU A 257 -13.88 -42.89 17.19
N ALA A 258 -15.18 -42.79 17.49
CA ALA A 258 -16.11 -43.90 17.29
C ALA A 258 -16.36 -44.23 15.80
N TYR A 259 -16.22 -43.25 14.89
CA TYR A 259 -16.31 -43.49 13.44
C TYR A 259 -15.04 -44.08 12.82
N SER A 260 -13.91 -44.07 13.54
CA SER A 260 -12.60 -44.51 13.05
C SER A 260 -12.16 -45.89 13.57
N LEU A 261 -13.02 -46.58 14.35
CA LEU A 261 -12.87 -47.96 14.86
C LEU A 261 -13.81 -48.93 14.13
#